data_AF-A0A166VY48-F1
#
_entry.id   AF-A0A166VY48-F1
#
_cell.length_a   1.000
_cell.length_b   1.000
_cell.length_c   1.000
_cell.angle_alpha   90.00
_cell.angle_beta   90.00
_cell.angle_gamma   90.00
#
_symmetry.space_group_name_H-M   'P 1'
#
loop_
_entity.id
_entity.type
_entity.pdbx_description
1 polymer ?
#
loop_
_entity_poly.entity_id
_entity_poly.type
_entity_poly.pdbx_seq_one_letter_code
_entity_poly.pdbx_strand_id
1 'polypeptide(L)'
;MTGPLLTVLHTMPSAVFAGVFFVVGWGSIESNGILQKFLYLQAEKRFIQRDEPILHVRRRKISLYIGIQFLGVAACVAISHTLAAIGFPLLIIILIPLRIMFVPRWFTLKELQILDDFTATNKMVLASLGGKPALPEETREENWGLERRRSEQRHGVVRQRAGSLHR
;
A
#
# COMPACT_ATOMS: atom_id res chain seq x y z
N MET A 1 26.85 31.30 -5.95
CA MET A 1 26.36 31.37 -7.35
C MET A 1 24.91 30.86 -7.48
N THR A 2 24.02 31.21 -6.54
CA THR A 2 22.58 30.83 -6.57
C THR A 2 21.64 32.03 -6.71
N GLY A 3 22.19 33.25 -6.79
CA GLY A 3 21.44 34.52 -6.81
C GLY A 3 20.27 34.59 -7.80
N PRO A 4 20.44 34.22 -9.09
CA PRO A 4 19.33 34.31 -10.04
C PRO A 4 18.21 33.30 -9.75
N LEU A 5 18.54 32.10 -9.26
CA LEU A 5 17.56 31.05 -8.97
C LEU A 5 16.72 31.39 -7.72
N LEU A 6 17.36 31.97 -6.70
CA LEU A 6 16.68 32.49 -5.50
C LEU A 6 15.73 33.65 -5.83
N THR A 7 16.13 34.52 -6.76
CA THR A 7 15.30 35.64 -7.23
C THR A 7 14.01 35.12 -7.88
N VAL A 8 14.12 34.11 -8.74
CA VAL A 8 12.95 33.49 -9.37
C VAL A 8 12.09 32.74 -8.35
N LEU A 9 12.70 32.02 -7.40
CA LEU A 9 11.94 31.28 -6.38
C LEU A 9 11.10 32.21 -5.51
N HIS A 10 11.60 33.41 -5.20
CA HIS A 10 10.86 34.41 -4.42
C HIS A 10 9.64 35.00 -5.16
N THR A 11 9.55 34.84 -6.48
CA THR A 11 8.36 35.25 -7.25
C THR A 11 7.24 34.22 -7.23
N MET A 12 7.52 32.98 -6.79
CA MET A 12 6.53 31.90 -6.79
C MET A 12 5.58 32.03 -5.59
N PRO A 13 4.25 32.14 -5.82
CA PRO A 13 3.29 32.19 -4.73
C PRO A 13 3.25 30.88 -3.95
N SER A 14 3.14 30.97 -2.62
CA SER A 14 2.97 29.81 -1.73
C SER A 14 1.75 28.95 -2.10
N ALA A 15 0.70 29.57 -2.63
CA ALA A 15 -0.50 28.89 -3.11
C ALA A 15 -0.22 27.88 -4.23
N VAL A 16 0.75 28.16 -5.11
CA VAL A 16 1.13 27.23 -6.19
C VAL A 16 1.78 25.98 -5.60
N PHE A 17 2.65 26.12 -4.60
CA PHE A 17 3.24 24.99 -3.91
C PHE A 17 2.20 24.16 -3.16
N ALA A 18 1.23 24.81 -2.49
CA ALA A 18 0.12 24.12 -1.86
C ALA A 18 -0.69 23.27 -2.87
N GLY A 19 -0.96 23.82 -4.07
CA GLY A 19 -1.60 23.08 -5.15
C GLY A 19 -0.79 21.86 -5.61
N VAL A 20 0.53 22.01 -5.78
CA VAL A 20 1.42 20.88 -6.13
C VAL A 20 1.41 19.80 -5.06
N PHE A 21 1.53 20.16 -3.78
CA PHE A 21 1.46 19.20 -2.67
C PHE A 21 0.10 18.48 -2.62
N PHE A 22 -0.99 19.17 -2.93
CA PHE A 22 -2.32 18.56 -2.99
C PHE A 22 -2.42 17.50 -4.10
N VAL A 23 -1.98 17.81 -5.32
CA VAL A 23 -2.04 16.87 -6.45
C VAL A 23 -1.15 15.65 -6.20
N VAL A 24 0.07 15.88 -5.68
CA VAL A 24 0.99 14.79 -5.35
C VAL A 24 0.44 13.92 -4.21
N GLY A 25 -0.14 14.55 -3.17
CA GLY A 25 -0.78 13.84 -2.07
C GLY A 25 -1.97 12.99 -2.54
N TRP A 26 -2.81 13.54 -3.42
CA TRP A 26 -3.97 12.84 -3.97
C TRP A 26 -3.57 11.55 -4.71
N GLY A 27 -2.55 11.59 -5.56
CA GLY A 27 -2.07 10.40 -6.26
C GLY A 27 -1.58 9.30 -5.32
N SER A 28 -1.02 9.67 -4.17
CA SER A 28 -0.61 8.70 -3.14
C SER A 28 -1.81 8.08 -2.41
N ILE A 29 -2.93 8.79 -2.29
CA ILE A 29 -4.16 8.30 -1.66
C ILE A 29 -4.91 7.36 -2.62
N GLU A 30 -5.06 7.75 -3.88
CA GLU A 30 -5.80 6.99 -4.89
C GLU A 30 -5.17 5.62 -5.18
N SER A 31 -3.84 5.57 -5.22
CA SER A 31 -3.08 4.32 -5.43
C SER A 31 -3.01 3.42 -4.19
N ASN A 32 -3.55 3.84 -3.05
CA ASN A 32 -3.48 3.09 -1.81
C ASN A 32 -4.45 1.91 -1.80
N GLY A 33 -3.93 0.70 -1.57
CA GLY A 33 -4.72 -0.52 -1.54
C GLY A 33 -5.80 -0.55 -0.43
N ILE A 34 -5.61 0.17 0.68
CA ILE A 34 -6.62 0.31 1.74
C ILE A 34 -7.83 1.10 1.22
N LEU A 35 -7.56 2.21 0.52
CA LEU A 35 -8.60 3.05 -0.08
C LEU A 35 -9.38 2.30 -1.15
N GLN A 36 -8.69 1.57 -2.03
CA GLN A 36 -9.34 0.75 -3.06
C GLN A 36 -10.29 -0.29 -2.45
N LYS A 37 -9.88 -0.96 -1.37
CA LYS A 37 -10.73 -1.92 -0.64
C LYS A 37 -11.91 -1.24 0.07
N PHE A 38 -11.71 -0.02 0.57
CA PHE A 38 -12.77 0.79 1.17
C PHE A 38 -13.82 1.21 0.12
N LEU A 39 -13.36 1.72 -1.03
CA LEU A 39 -14.22 2.05 -2.17
C LEU A 39 -14.99 0.82 -2.67
N TYR A 40 -14.37 -0.36 -2.68
CA TYR A 40 -15.03 -1.62 -3.01
C TYR A 40 -16.19 -1.97 -2.05
N LEU A 41 -16.04 -1.69 -0.75
CA LEU A 41 -17.12 -1.90 0.23
C LEU A 41 -18.31 -0.97 -0.01
N GLN A 42 -18.03 0.28 -0.43
CA GLN A 42 -19.04 1.28 -0.75
C GLN A 42 -19.66 1.08 -2.15
N ALA A 43 -18.97 0.38 -3.04
CA ALA A 43 -19.45 0.12 -4.40
C ALA A 43 -20.68 -0.81 -4.42
N GLU A 44 -21.63 -0.45 -5.28
CA GLU A 44 -22.82 -1.24 -5.56
C GLU A 44 -22.47 -2.50 -6.34
N LYS A 45 -23.13 -3.61 -6.01
CA LYS A 45 -22.78 -4.95 -6.53
C LYS A 45 -22.87 -5.05 -8.06
N ARG A 46 -23.69 -4.20 -8.68
CA ARG A 46 -23.93 -4.18 -10.13
C ARG A 46 -22.73 -3.67 -10.93
N PHE A 47 -21.86 -2.86 -10.34
CA PHE A 47 -20.71 -2.26 -11.03
C PHE A 47 -19.39 -3.00 -10.79
N ILE A 48 -19.41 -4.06 -9.98
CA ILE A 48 -18.25 -4.86 -9.67
C ILE A 48 -18.08 -5.92 -10.78
N GLN A 49 -16.89 -6.00 -11.36
CA GLN A 49 -16.59 -7.05 -12.34
C GLN A 49 -16.61 -8.42 -11.67
N ARG A 50 -17.30 -9.38 -12.29
CA ARG A 50 -17.52 -10.73 -11.73
C ARG A 50 -16.23 -11.53 -11.50
N ASP A 51 -15.16 -11.18 -12.20
CA ASP A 51 -13.87 -11.87 -12.12
C ASP A 51 -12.91 -11.30 -11.07
N GLU A 52 -13.36 -10.37 -10.21
CA GLU A 52 -12.48 -9.80 -9.17
C GLU A 52 -12.21 -10.81 -8.03
N PRO A 53 -10.94 -11.09 -7.68
CA PRO A 53 -10.60 -12.09 -6.66
C PRO A 53 -11.17 -11.72 -5.28
N ILE A 54 -11.34 -10.43 -5.00
CA ILE A 54 -11.92 -9.90 -3.76
C ILE A 54 -13.39 -10.33 -3.52
N LEU A 55 -14.11 -10.78 -4.55
CA LEU A 55 -15.46 -11.37 -4.43
C LEU A 55 -15.47 -12.70 -3.68
N HIS A 56 -14.35 -13.43 -3.67
CA HIS A 56 -14.23 -14.71 -2.96
C HIS A 56 -14.15 -14.53 -1.44
N VAL A 57 -13.94 -13.30 -0.96
CA VAL A 57 -13.87 -12.98 0.47
C VAL A 57 -15.18 -12.36 0.94
N ARG A 58 -15.66 -12.79 2.10
CA ARG A 58 -16.90 -12.25 2.68
C ARG A 58 -16.72 -10.78 3.07
N ARG A 59 -17.64 -9.90 2.65
CA ARG A 59 -17.57 -8.43 2.92
C ARG A 59 -17.28 -8.06 4.38
N ARG A 60 -17.81 -8.81 5.36
CA ARG A 60 -17.52 -8.60 6.80
C ARG A 60 -16.04 -8.81 7.17
N LYS A 61 -15.36 -9.74 6.51
CA LYS A 61 -13.92 -9.98 6.70
C LYS A 61 -13.11 -8.84 6.09
N ILE A 62 -13.51 -8.33 4.93
CA ILE A 62 -12.89 -7.17 4.30
C ILE A 62 -13.00 -5.94 5.19
N SER A 63 -14.19 -5.64 5.75
CA SER A 63 -14.36 -4.51 6.65
C SER A 63 -13.51 -4.64 7.92
N LEU A 64 -13.38 -5.86 8.45
CA LEU A 64 -12.55 -6.14 9.60
C LEU A 64 -11.06 -5.95 9.29
N TYR A 65 -10.61 -6.40 8.12
CA TYR A 65 -9.24 -6.23 7.67
C TYR A 65 -8.87 -4.75 7.52
N ILE A 66 -9.74 -3.96 6.86
CA ILE A 66 -9.57 -2.51 6.73
C ILE A 66 -9.60 -1.84 8.11
N GLY A 67 -10.48 -2.25 9.01
CA GLY A 67 -10.55 -1.71 10.37
C GLY A 67 -9.23 -1.87 11.13
N ILE A 68 -8.60 -3.04 11.06
CA ILE A 68 -7.29 -3.29 11.67
C ILE A 68 -6.20 -2.43 11.01
N GLN A 69 -6.19 -2.31 9.69
CA GLN A 69 -5.24 -1.46 8.97
C GLN A 69 -5.42 0.02 9.34
N PHE A 70 -6.67 0.49 9.39
CA PHE A 70 -7.02 1.85 9.76
C PHE A 70 -6.62 2.16 11.20
N LEU A 71 -6.75 1.20 12.12
CA LEU A 71 -6.25 1.34 13.49
C LEU A 71 -4.72 1.54 13.53
N GLY A 72 -3.98 0.76 12.73
CA GLY A 72 -2.53 0.94 12.60
C GLY A 72 -2.15 2.31 12.03
N VAL A 73 -2.83 2.75 10.97
CA VAL A 73 -2.64 4.08 10.37
C VAL A 73 -3.00 5.19 11.36
N ALA A 74 -4.13 5.06 12.07
CA ALA A 74 -4.57 6.03 13.05
C ALA A 74 -3.59 6.15 14.22
N ALA A 75 -3.05 5.03 14.71
CA ALA A 75 -2.01 5.02 15.74
C ALA A 75 -0.74 5.74 15.26
N CYS A 76 -0.30 5.49 14.02
CA CYS A 76 0.81 6.19 13.38
C CYS A 76 0.57 7.70 13.31
N VAL A 77 -0.58 8.11 12.76
CA VAL A 77 -0.96 9.54 12.62
C VAL A 77 -1.05 10.21 13.99
N ALA A 78 -1.68 9.57 14.97
CA ALA A 78 -1.84 10.11 16.31
C ALA A 78 -0.48 10.42 16.95
N ILE A 79 0.50 9.53 16.82
CA ILE A 79 1.85 9.77 17.36
C ILE A 79 2.59 10.86 16.59
N SER A 80 2.41 10.97 15.27
CA SER A 80 3.00 12.05 14.47
C SER A 80 2.54 13.45 14.90
N HIS A 81 1.35 13.58 15.50
CA HIS A 81 0.86 14.84 16.06
C HIS A 81 1.42 15.15 17.46
N THR A 82 2.25 14.29 18.03
CA THR A 82 2.83 14.47 19.37
C THR A 82 4.35 14.66 19.33
N LEU A 83 4.93 15.12 20.44
CA LEU A 83 6.40 15.16 20.63
C LEU A 83 7.05 13.76 20.51
N ALA A 84 6.27 12.68 20.67
CA ALA A 84 6.73 11.30 20.51
C ALA A 84 6.90 10.88 19.04
N ALA A 85 6.72 11.79 18.07
CA ALA A 85 6.92 11.52 16.64
C ALA A 85 8.33 10.94 16.32
N ILE A 86 9.35 11.28 17.11
CA ILE A 86 10.69 10.68 17.02
C ILE A 86 10.65 9.15 17.19
N GLY A 87 9.70 8.61 17.95
CA GLY A 87 9.49 7.18 18.16
C GLY A 87 8.73 6.45 17.05
N PHE A 88 8.29 7.16 16.01
CA PHE A 88 7.55 6.56 14.89
C PHE A 88 8.22 5.32 14.26
N PRO A 89 9.56 5.29 14.03
CA PRO A 89 10.22 4.10 13.49
C PRO A 89 10.09 2.88 14.42
N LEU A 90 10.15 3.08 15.74
CA LEU A 90 9.99 2.00 16.72
C LEU A 90 8.57 1.45 16.70
N LEU A 91 7.57 2.31 16.54
CA LEU A 91 6.18 1.87 16.39
C LEU A 91 6.01 0.99 15.15
N ILE A 92 6.56 1.38 13.99
CA ILE A 92 6.50 0.55 12.78
C ILE A 92 7.15 -0.81 13.04
N ILE A 93 8.32 -0.84 13.67
CA ILE A 93 9.03 -2.08 14.00
C ILE A 93 8.17 -2.99 14.88
N ILE A 94 7.40 -2.44 15.81
CA ILE A 94 6.47 -3.21 16.67
C ILE A 94 5.21 -3.63 15.91
N LEU A 95 4.74 -2.81 14.97
CA LEU A 95 3.52 -3.08 14.19
C LEU A 95 3.70 -4.28 13.25
N ILE A 96 4.91 -4.51 12.75
CA ILE A 96 5.24 -5.64 11.86
C ILE A 96 4.99 -7.01 12.53
N PRO A 97 5.62 -7.37 13.67
CA PRO A 97 5.38 -8.64 14.35
C PRO A 97 3.95 -8.71 14.90
N LEU A 98 3.38 -7.59 15.37
CA LEU A 98 2.00 -7.52 15.82
C LEU A 98 1.04 -7.93 14.69
N ARG A 99 1.25 -7.43 13.47
CA ARG A 99 0.48 -7.84 12.30
C ARG A 99 0.59 -9.35 12.04
N ILE A 100 1.81 -9.89 12.03
CA ILE A 100 2.08 -11.30 11.72
C ILE A 100 1.45 -12.22 12.78
N MET A 101 1.32 -11.80 14.04
CA MET A 101 0.74 -12.63 15.10
C MET A 101 -0.79 -12.48 15.24
N PHE A 102 -1.34 -11.29 14.98
CA PHE A 102 -2.77 -11.02 15.18
C PHE A 102 -3.61 -11.34 13.95
N VAL A 103 -3.14 -11.01 12.74
CA VAL A 103 -3.90 -11.19 11.50
C VAL A 103 -4.20 -12.67 11.19
N PRO A 104 -3.25 -13.63 11.23
CA PRO A 104 -3.55 -15.02 10.87
C PRO A 104 -4.48 -15.74 11.87
N ARG A 105 -4.70 -15.18 13.07
CA ARG A 105 -5.70 -15.72 14.00
C ARG A 105 -7.14 -15.46 13.56
N TRP A 106 -7.37 -14.44 12.75
CA TRP A 106 -8.72 -13.99 12.37
C TRP A 106 -9.07 -14.29 10.90
N PHE A 107 -8.07 -14.61 10.08
CA PHE A 107 -8.22 -14.82 8.63
C PHE A 107 -7.65 -16.17 8.21
N THR A 108 -8.32 -16.80 7.25
CA THR A 108 -7.76 -18.00 6.59
C THR A 108 -6.64 -17.60 5.63
N LEU A 109 -5.72 -18.52 5.34
CA LEU A 109 -4.62 -18.26 4.41
C LEU A 109 -5.12 -17.85 3.02
N LYS A 110 -6.20 -18.46 2.53
CA LYS A 110 -6.81 -18.10 1.23
C LYS A 110 -7.40 -16.68 1.21
N GLU A 111 -7.99 -16.24 2.32
CA GLU A 111 -8.48 -14.85 2.43
C GLU A 111 -7.31 -13.86 2.50
N LEU A 112 -6.25 -14.19 3.25
CA LEU A 112 -5.09 -13.32 3.39
C LEU A 112 -4.31 -13.20 2.08
N GLN A 113 -4.24 -14.26 1.29
CA GLN A 113 -3.66 -14.27 -0.07
C GLN A 113 -4.33 -13.29 -1.03
N ILE A 114 -5.63 -13.02 -0.84
CA ILE A 114 -6.40 -12.11 -1.68
C ILE A 114 -6.31 -10.69 -1.11
N LEU A 115 -6.39 -10.54 0.22
CA LEU A 115 -6.45 -9.24 0.89
C LEU A 115 -5.08 -8.57 1.07
N ASP A 116 -4.01 -9.36 1.11
CA ASP A 116 -2.66 -8.91 1.36
C ASP A 116 -1.72 -9.19 0.19
N ASP A 117 -0.72 -8.34 0.01
CA ASP A 117 0.31 -8.49 -1.02
C ASP A 117 1.69 -8.49 -0.37
N PHE A 118 2.69 -9.01 -1.10
CA PHE A 118 4.05 -9.03 -0.58
C PHE A 118 4.62 -7.61 -0.46
N THR A 119 5.28 -7.35 0.67
CA THR A 119 6.02 -6.10 0.90
C THR A 119 7.10 -5.88 -0.16
N ALA A 120 7.73 -6.97 -0.64
CA ALA A 120 8.73 -6.94 -1.70
C ALA A 120 8.38 -7.95 -2.80
N THR A 121 8.40 -7.51 -4.05
CA THR A 121 8.10 -8.32 -5.23
C THR A 121 9.29 -8.47 -6.16
N ASN A 122 10.35 -7.68 -5.98
CA ASN A 122 11.54 -7.74 -6.81
C ASN A 122 12.28 -9.06 -6.55
N LYS A 123 12.50 -9.83 -7.63
CA LYS A 123 13.19 -11.13 -7.58
C LYS A 123 14.58 -11.04 -6.93
N MET A 124 15.32 -9.96 -7.17
CA MET A 124 16.65 -9.73 -6.59
C MET A 124 16.56 -9.52 -5.08
N VAL A 125 15.61 -8.69 -4.62
CA VAL A 125 15.41 -8.42 -3.18
C VAL A 125 14.96 -9.70 -2.46
N LEU A 126 14.05 -10.45 -3.06
CA LEU A 126 13.59 -11.73 -2.51
C LEU A 126 14.72 -12.76 -2.46
N ALA A 127 15.56 -12.84 -3.49
CA ALA A 127 16.74 -13.71 -3.48
C ALA A 127 17.72 -13.35 -2.36
N SER A 128 17.95 -12.06 -2.11
CA SER A 128 18.80 -11.60 -1.00
C SER A 128 18.22 -11.87 0.39
N LEU A 129 16.89 -11.96 0.52
CA LEU A 129 16.20 -12.24 1.78
C LEU A 129 15.98 -13.74 2.04
N GLY A 130 16.60 -14.63 1.25
CA GLY A 130 16.49 -16.09 1.42
C GLY A 130 15.40 -16.75 0.55
N GLY A 131 14.89 -16.04 -0.45
CA GLY A 131 13.88 -16.54 -1.39
C GLY A 131 12.46 -16.04 -1.08
N LYS A 132 11.51 -16.44 -1.92
CA LYS A 132 10.08 -16.18 -1.65
C LYS A 132 9.66 -17.01 -0.43
N PRO A 133 8.86 -16.46 0.50
CA PRO A 133 8.31 -17.25 1.60
C PRO A 133 7.48 -18.42 1.06
N ALA A 134 7.59 -19.59 1.70
CA ALA A 134 6.95 -20.82 1.27
C ALA A 134 5.42 -20.64 1.17
N LEU A 135 4.92 -20.79 -0.05
CA LEU A 135 3.50 -20.81 -0.36
C LEU A 135 2.95 -22.21 -0.02
N PRO A 136 1.74 -22.36 0.55
CA PRO A 136 1.13 -23.68 0.75
C PRO A 136 1.04 -24.45 -0.58
N GLU A 137 1.34 -25.75 -0.58
CA GLU A 137 1.50 -26.62 -1.77
C GLU A 137 0.36 -26.55 -2.81
N GLU A 138 -0.86 -26.19 -2.42
CA GLU A 138 -2.00 -26.02 -3.34
C GLU A 138 -2.03 -24.68 -4.11
N THR A 139 -1.13 -23.75 -3.82
CA THR A 139 -1.21 -22.38 -4.37
C THR A 139 -0.22 -22.20 -5.52
N ARG A 140 -0.73 -22.17 -6.77
CA ARG A 140 0.10 -21.80 -7.94
C ARG A 140 0.62 -20.36 -7.78
N GLU A 141 1.88 -20.12 -8.12
CA GLU A 141 2.50 -18.78 -8.07
C GLU A 141 1.72 -17.71 -8.84
N GLU A 142 0.95 -18.13 -9.85
CA GLU A 142 0.11 -17.27 -10.69
C GLU A 142 -1.05 -16.61 -9.92
N ASN A 143 -1.46 -17.16 -8.78
CA ASN A 143 -2.59 -16.65 -7.99
C ASN A 143 -2.20 -15.62 -6.93
N TRP A 144 -0.90 -15.35 -6.74
CA TRP A 144 -0.39 -14.39 -5.76
C TRP A 144 -0.18 -13.00 -6.37
N GLY A 145 -0.58 -11.94 -5.64
CA GLY A 145 -0.43 -10.55 -6.11
C GLY A 145 -1.33 -10.20 -7.31
N LEU A 146 -2.40 -10.98 -7.56
CA LEU A 146 -3.34 -10.77 -8.65
C LEU A 146 -4.00 -9.38 -8.59
N GLU A 147 -4.28 -8.85 -7.38
CA GLU A 147 -4.81 -7.49 -7.21
C GLU A 147 -3.84 -6.44 -7.77
N ARG A 148 -2.54 -6.55 -7.45
CA ARG A 148 -1.53 -5.59 -7.89
C ARG A 148 -1.21 -5.71 -9.37
N ARG A 149 -1.06 -6.93 -9.92
CA ARG A 149 -0.89 -7.10 -11.38
C ARG A 149 -2.08 -6.55 -12.17
N ARG A 150 -3.30 -6.73 -11.67
CA ARG A 150 -4.50 -6.22 -12.33
C ARG A 150 -4.66 -4.71 -12.11
N SER A 151 -4.26 -4.18 -10.96
CA SER A 151 -4.14 -2.73 -10.73
C SER A 151 -3.08 -2.10 -11.63
N GLU A 152 -1.92 -2.75 -11.81
CA GLU A 152 -0.86 -2.37 -12.75
C GLU A 152 -1.33 -2.46 -14.21
N GLN A 153 -2.22 -3.40 -14.54
CA GLN A 153 -2.88 -3.45 -15.85
C GLN A 153 -3.92 -2.33 -16.05
N ARG A 154 -4.69 -1.96 -15.02
CA ARG A 154 -5.72 -0.90 -15.11
C ARG A 154 -5.15 0.51 -15.03
N HIS A 155 -4.15 0.75 -14.18
CA HIS A 155 -3.60 2.08 -13.90
C HIS A 155 -2.18 2.29 -14.44
N GLY A 156 -1.60 1.27 -15.08
CA GLY A 156 -0.19 1.27 -15.48
C GLY A 156 0.75 0.96 -14.31
N VAL A 157 1.93 0.42 -14.60
CA VAL A 157 2.99 0.25 -13.60
C VAL A 157 3.42 1.64 -13.14
N VAL A 158 3.23 1.96 -11.86
CA VAL A 158 3.83 3.16 -11.26
C VAL A 158 5.33 3.03 -11.48
N ARG A 159 5.89 3.85 -12.38
CA ARG A 159 7.33 3.84 -12.71
C ARG A 159 8.11 4.06 -11.42
N GLN A 160 8.56 2.97 -10.79
CA GLN A 160 9.69 3.02 -9.90
C GLN A 160 10.84 3.49 -10.78
N ARG A 161 11.23 4.76 -10.67
CA ARG A 161 12.48 5.27 -11.23
C ARG A 161 13.64 4.63 -10.46
N ALA A 162 13.80 3.32 -10.59
CA ALA A 162 15.07 2.68 -10.35
C ALA A 162 15.90 2.96 -11.61
N GLY A 163 16.99 3.70 -11.45
CA GLY A 163 17.96 3.93 -12.51
C GLY A 163 18.42 2.58 -13.04
N SER A 164 18.00 2.26 -14.26
CA SER A 164 18.53 1.15 -15.04
C SER A 164 19.93 1.52 -15.51
N LEU A 165 20.92 1.40 -14.63
CA LEU A 165 22.30 1.22 -15.06
C LEU A 165 22.46 -0.25 -15.43
N HIS A 166 22.09 -0.57 -16.67
CA HIS A 166 22.62 -1.74 -17.35
C HIS A 166 24.04 -1.43 -17.80
N ARG A 167 25.01 -2.14 -17.23
CA ARG A 167 26.20 -2.60 -17.94
C ARG A 167 26.60 -3.96 -17.41
#